data_AF-A0A8C6URJ9-F1
#
_entry.id   AF-A0A8C6URJ9-F1
#
_cell.length_a   1.000
_cell.length_b   1.000
_cell.length_c   1.000
_cell.angle_alpha   90.00
_cell.angle_beta   90.00
_cell.angle_gamma   90.00
#
_symmetry.space_group_name_H-M   'P 1'
#
loop_
_entity.id
_entity.type
_entity.pdbx_description
1 polymer ?
#
loop_
_entity_poly.entity_id
_entity_poly.type
_entity_poly.pdbx_seq_one_letter_code
_entity_poly.pdbx_strand_id
1 'polypeptide(L)'
;MDSVDKFLCPCCKKVFSDPVTTACGHSFCKICINKYWDNCDPCHCPVCDAKFRSRPKLKTSTFVSEMVSEFKHKRQRESAGPETSEPNPKVKKFQENMENMEERTCPEHGKPFMELFCRDHSQLICIQCFSAHQKHNIVTLMDQCKDQQSELQQKIQEREVKIQELQRSVELSQENADREMKEGVEFFNDLMKSVQQSLDQFKKSINKKHHDVKKKAEVLIKEIKSEISVLQQRQAQMQVMWSSDDYYNFVQTFALKPAPKMNDWTKESVRAPTYHGRVAIAVSELQVKKINPKIKEKMTDELKQANQHAADVTLDPDTAHRNLVVSKDNKEVFYSNQTQELPNTLIGF
;
A
#
# COMPACT_ATOMS: atom_id res chain seq x y z
N MET A 1 16.30 -9.33 -17.38
CA MET A 1 17.37 -9.79 -16.46
C MET A 1 17.20 -11.29 -16.39
N ASP A 2 18.13 -12.03 -17.00
CA ASP A 2 17.92 -13.45 -17.27
C ASP A 2 17.91 -14.25 -15.96
N SER A 3 17.17 -15.36 -15.91
CA SER A 3 17.07 -16.22 -14.71
C SER A 3 18.43 -16.74 -14.21
N VAL A 4 19.48 -16.64 -15.03
CA VAL A 4 20.85 -17.08 -14.76
C VAL A 4 21.66 -16.04 -13.99
N ASP A 5 21.34 -14.75 -14.13
CA ASP A 5 22.10 -13.64 -13.53
C ASP A 5 22.11 -13.69 -12.00
N LYS A 6 21.09 -14.34 -11.41
CA LYS A 6 20.92 -14.50 -9.95
C LYS A 6 21.97 -15.41 -9.29
N PHE A 7 22.68 -16.23 -10.07
CA PHE A 7 23.67 -17.19 -9.55
C PHE A 7 25.13 -16.82 -9.87
N LEU A 8 25.35 -15.64 -10.43
CA LEU A 8 26.68 -15.17 -10.84
C LEU A 8 27.30 -14.24 -9.79
N CYS A 9 28.59 -14.44 -9.54
CA CYS A 9 29.38 -13.58 -8.69
C CYS A 9 29.60 -12.21 -9.38
N PRO A 10 29.24 -11.09 -8.73
CA PRO A 10 29.39 -9.76 -9.34
C PRO A 10 30.83 -9.40 -9.72
N CYS A 11 31.82 -9.97 -9.02
CA CYS A 11 33.24 -9.69 -9.25
C CYS A 11 33.84 -10.46 -10.43
N CYS A 12 33.51 -11.75 -10.59
CA CYS A 12 34.12 -12.59 -11.64
C CYS A 12 33.16 -12.98 -12.77
N LYS A 13 31.87 -12.64 -12.64
CA LYS A 13 30.79 -12.93 -13.59
C LYS A 13 30.63 -14.43 -13.92
N LYS A 14 31.08 -15.30 -13.02
CA LYS A 14 30.93 -16.76 -13.08
C LYS A 14 29.99 -17.24 -11.97
N VAL A 15 29.44 -18.45 -12.13
CA VAL A 15 28.66 -19.13 -11.08
C VAL A 15 29.49 -19.18 -9.80
N PHE A 16 28.85 -18.95 -8.65
CA PHE A 16 29.54 -18.91 -7.37
C PHE A 16 30.38 -20.18 -7.10
N SER A 17 31.59 -19.97 -6.58
CA SER A 17 32.49 -20.97 -6.04
C SER A 17 32.77 -20.58 -4.59
N ASP A 18 32.41 -21.45 -3.64
CA ASP A 18 32.38 -21.14 -2.22
C ASP A 18 31.69 -19.78 -1.93
N PRO A 19 30.37 -19.67 -2.16
CA PRO A 19 29.65 -18.42 -1.95
C PRO A 19 29.74 -17.96 -0.50
N VAL A 20 29.99 -16.68 -0.29
CA VAL A 20 29.94 -16.01 1.00
C VAL A 20 29.01 -14.81 0.92
N THR A 21 28.29 -14.53 2.00
CA THR A 21 27.32 -13.43 2.06
C THR A 21 27.79 -12.38 3.07
N THR A 22 27.83 -11.12 2.64
CA THR A 22 28.20 -9.97 3.49
C THR A 22 27.02 -9.52 4.34
N ALA A 23 27.26 -8.69 5.37
CA ALA A 23 26.20 -8.19 6.26
C ALA A 23 25.17 -7.30 5.54
N CYS A 24 25.50 -6.73 4.38
CA CYS A 24 24.55 -6.01 3.53
C CYS A 24 23.73 -6.93 2.60
N GLY A 25 23.87 -8.26 2.71
CA GLY A 25 23.08 -9.24 1.98
C GLY A 25 23.62 -9.66 0.61
N HIS A 26 24.66 -8.99 0.07
CA HIS A 26 25.26 -9.37 -1.20
C HIS A 26 26.19 -10.56 -1.07
N SER A 27 26.14 -11.45 -2.07
CA SER A 27 26.92 -12.69 -2.12
C SER A 27 28.01 -12.65 -3.20
N PHE A 28 29.17 -13.25 -2.88
CA PHE A 28 30.37 -13.27 -3.72
C PHE A 28 31.06 -14.63 -3.61
N CYS A 29 31.92 -15.00 -4.56
CA CYS A 29 32.87 -16.09 -4.29
C CYS A 29 33.83 -15.67 -3.17
N LYS A 30 34.13 -16.57 -2.25
CA LYS A 30 35.04 -16.31 -1.11
C LYS A 30 36.37 -15.70 -1.54
N ILE A 31 36.96 -16.23 -2.62
CA ILE A 31 38.24 -15.74 -3.15
C ILE A 31 38.08 -14.34 -3.75
N CYS A 32 36.98 -14.09 -4.47
CA CYS A 32 36.77 -12.81 -5.16
C CYS A 32 36.62 -11.63 -4.19
N ILE A 33 35.82 -11.78 -3.14
CA ILE A 33 35.62 -10.70 -2.17
C ILE A 33 36.88 -10.45 -1.32
N ASN A 34 37.64 -11.50 -1.01
CA ASN A 34 38.91 -11.35 -0.31
C ASN A 34 39.94 -10.59 -1.15
N LYS A 35 40.09 -10.96 -2.43
CA LYS A 35 40.99 -10.26 -3.37
C LYS A 35 40.60 -8.78 -3.55
N TYR A 36 39.31 -8.49 -3.53
CA TYR A 36 38.81 -7.11 -3.59
C TYR A 36 39.22 -6.32 -2.34
N TRP A 37 39.01 -6.88 -1.15
CA TRP A 37 39.41 -6.25 0.12
C TRP A 37 40.92 -6.15 0.34
N ASP A 38 41.73 -7.00 -0.30
CA ASP A 38 43.19 -6.89 -0.23
C ASP A 38 43.71 -5.56 -0.81
N ASN A 39 42.94 -4.91 -1.68
CA ASN A 39 43.30 -3.65 -2.34
C ASN A 39 42.43 -2.48 -1.87
N CYS A 40 41.70 -2.63 -0.77
CA CYS A 40 40.73 -1.62 -0.33
C CYS A 40 40.61 -1.51 1.20
N ASP A 41 41.06 -0.37 1.73
CA ASP A 41 40.93 0.03 3.14
C ASP A 41 40.32 1.45 3.23
N PRO A 42 39.13 1.63 3.83
CA PRO A 42 38.31 0.63 4.52
C PRO A 42 37.56 -0.33 3.57
N CYS A 43 37.43 -1.59 3.99
CA CYS A 43 36.69 -2.62 3.23
C CYS A 43 35.23 -2.20 3.03
N HIS A 44 34.75 -2.25 1.79
CA HIS A 44 33.34 -1.99 1.45
C HIS A 44 32.78 -3.06 0.52
N CYS A 45 31.46 -3.04 0.34
CA CYS A 45 30.76 -3.95 -0.57
C CYS A 45 30.95 -3.51 -2.03
N PRO A 46 31.40 -4.38 -2.95
CA PRO A 46 31.55 -4.05 -4.38
C PRO A 46 30.24 -3.69 -5.10
N VAL A 47 29.08 -3.93 -4.49
CA VAL A 47 27.76 -3.75 -5.14
C VAL A 47 27.03 -2.51 -4.60
N CYS A 48 26.96 -2.34 -3.29
CA CYS A 48 26.20 -1.24 -2.67
C CYS A 48 27.06 -0.25 -1.87
N ASP A 49 28.39 -0.39 -1.92
CA ASP A 49 29.34 0.48 -1.21
C ASP A 49 29.17 0.54 0.32
N ALA A 50 28.44 -0.42 0.91
CA ALA A 50 28.31 -0.53 2.35
C ALA A 50 29.70 -0.73 2.99
N LYS A 51 30.10 0.22 3.84
CA LYS A 51 31.41 0.25 4.52
C LYS A 51 31.39 -0.66 5.75
N PHE A 52 32.45 -1.43 5.94
CA PHE A 52 32.64 -2.30 7.09
C PHE A 52 33.72 -1.70 8.02
N ARG A 53 33.44 -1.68 9.34
CA ARG A 53 34.35 -1.10 10.34
C ARG A 53 35.70 -1.83 10.43
N SER A 54 35.71 -3.11 10.09
CA SER A 54 36.91 -3.96 9.97
C SER A 54 36.64 -5.05 8.95
N ARG A 55 37.69 -5.69 8.44
CA ARG A 55 37.57 -6.76 7.43
C ARG A 55 36.71 -7.92 7.95
N PRO A 56 35.53 -8.18 7.36
CA PRO A 56 34.65 -9.25 7.83
C PRO A 56 35.25 -10.65 7.65
N LYS A 57 35.14 -11.49 8.67
CA LYS A 57 35.45 -12.93 8.57
C LYS A 57 34.22 -13.69 8.08
N LEU A 58 34.16 -13.95 6.78
CA LEU A 58 33.02 -14.64 6.17
C LEU A 58 33.19 -16.16 6.15
N LYS A 59 32.13 -16.88 6.50
CA LYS A 59 31.99 -18.33 6.28
C LYS A 59 31.19 -18.59 5.00
N THR A 60 31.41 -19.74 4.38
CA THR A 60 30.65 -20.17 3.20
C THR A 60 29.17 -20.28 3.56
N SER A 61 28.30 -19.72 2.73
CA SER A 61 26.85 -19.78 2.87
C SER A 61 26.34 -21.12 2.35
N THR A 62 25.84 -21.98 3.24
CA THR A 62 25.27 -23.29 2.89
C THR A 62 24.05 -23.13 1.98
N PHE A 63 23.19 -22.16 2.29
CA PHE A 63 22.01 -21.84 1.50
C PHE A 63 22.34 -21.48 0.04
N VAL A 64 23.28 -20.56 -0.18
CA VAL A 64 23.67 -20.17 -1.56
C VAL A 64 24.37 -21.34 -2.28
N SER A 65 25.12 -22.18 -1.56
CA SER A 65 25.75 -23.37 -2.13
C SER A 65 24.75 -24.43 -2.59
N GLU A 66 23.67 -24.65 -1.85
CA GLU A 66 22.58 -25.56 -2.22
C GLU A 66 21.87 -25.07 -3.48
N MET A 67 21.49 -23.79 -3.51
CA MET A 67 20.83 -23.19 -4.69
C MET A 67 21.72 -23.26 -5.94
N VAL A 68 23.03 -23.05 -5.81
CA VAL A 68 23.98 -23.18 -6.91
C VAL A 68 24.11 -24.64 -7.38
N SER A 69 24.00 -25.61 -6.47
CA SER A 69 24.03 -27.04 -6.79
C SER A 69 22.78 -27.46 -7.57
N GLU A 70 21.59 -27.01 -7.14
CA GLU A 70 20.34 -27.22 -7.88
C GLU A 70 20.40 -26.59 -9.27
N PHE A 71 20.94 -25.38 -9.39
CA PHE A 71 21.13 -24.70 -10.68
C PHE A 71 22.06 -25.49 -11.61
N LYS A 72 23.16 -26.07 -11.10
CA LYS A 72 24.06 -26.93 -11.87
C LYS A 72 23.37 -28.23 -12.32
N HIS A 73 22.60 -28.88 -11.44
CA HIS A 73 21.84 -30.08 -11.78
C HIS A 73 20.77 -29.84 -12.85
N LYS A 74 20.07 -28.71 -12.78
CA LYS A 74 19.06 -28.33 -13.78
C LYS A 74 19.68 -28.14 -15.16
N ARG A 75 20.84 -27.48 -15.26
CA ARG A 75 21.57 -27.31 -16.53
C ARG A 75 22.13 -28.63 -17.09
N GLN A 76 22.59 -29.54 -16.23
CA GLN A 76 23.08 -30.86 -16.67
C GLN A 76 21.97 -31.74 -17.27
N ARG A 77 20.73 -31.61 -16.77
CA ARG A 77 19.54 -32.27 -17.34
C ARG A 77 19.13 -31.68 -18.69
N GLU A 78 19.44 -30.41 -18.94
CA GLU A 78 19.13 -29.70 -20.20
C GLU A 78 20.21 -29.89 -21.28
N SER A 79 21.44 -30.28 -20.91
CA SER A 79 22.59 -30.41 -21.84
C SER A 79 23.00 -31.85 -22.21
N ALA A 80 22.28 -32.88 -21.76
CA ALA A 80 22.60 -34.29 -22.07
C ALA A 80 21.60 -34.89 -23.06
N GLY A 81 21.98 -34.95 -24.35
CA GLY A 81 21.45 -35.93 -25.30
C GLY A 81 22.00 -37.35 -25.02
N PRO A 82 21.44 -38.41 -25.62
CA PRO A 82 21.66 -39.79 -25.17
C PRO A 82 22.94 -40.40 -25.74
N GLU A 83 23.67 -41.11 -24.87
CA GLU A 83 24.64 -42.22 -25.08
C GLU A 83 25.67 -42.13 -23.92
N THR A 84 26.08 -43.13 -23.15
CA THR A 84 25.86 -44.59 -23.03
C THR A 84 26.33 -45.02 -21.62
N SER A 85 25.80 -46.15 -21.11
CA SER A 85 26.27 -46.96 -19.97
C SER A 85 26.05 -46.47 -18.54
N GLU A 86 24.79 -46.44 -18.10
CA GLU A 86 24.43 -46.76 -16.70
C GLU A 86 23.78 -48.15 -16.65
N PRO A 87 23.94 -48.94 -15.56
CA PRO A 87 23.38 -50.28 -15.47
C PRO A 87 21.85 -50.22 -15.55
N ASN A 88 21.28 -51.10 -16.37
CA ASN A 88 19.84 -51.17 -16.65
C ASN A 88 19.01 -51.20 -15.33
N PRO A 89 18.11 -50.22 -15.08
CA PRO A 89 17.29 -50.17 -13.86
C PRO A 89 16.37 -51.39 -13.69
N LYS A 90 16.19 -52.21 -14.75
CA LYS A 90 15.50 -53.50 -14.68
C LYS A 90 16.26 -54.59 -13.92
N VAL A 91 17.61 -54.54 -13.87
CA VAL A 91 18.44 -55.58 -13.21
C VAL A 91 18.52 -55.34 -11.70
N LYS A 92 18.68 -54.09 -11.25
CA LYS A 92 18.61 -53.73 -9.81
C LYS A 92 17.27 -54.10 -9.18
N LYS A 93 16.18 -53.83 -9.89
CA LYS A 93 14.82 -54.18 -9.46
C LYS A 93 14.59 -55.70 -9.39
N PHE A 94 15.41 -56.52 -10.05
CA PHE A 94 15.34 -57.97 -9.99
C PHE A 94 16.13 -58.56 -8.81
N GLN A 95 17.27 -57.97 -8.46
CA GLN A 95 18.11 -58.41 -7.33
C GLN A 95 17.52 -58.01 -5.96
N GLU A 96 16.97 -56.80 -5.82
CA GLU A 96 16.29 -56.35 -4.59
C GLU A 96 14.99 -57.14 -4.29
N ASN A 97 14.37 -57.76 -5.30
CA ASN A 97 13.18 -58.60 -5.12
C ASN A 97 13.50 -60.04 -4.67
N MET A 98 14.72 -60.53 -4.87
CA MET A 98 15.12 -61.90 -4.48
C MET A 98 15.50 -62.03 -3.00
N GLU A 99 15.94 -60.93 -2.35
CA GLU A 99 16.31 -60.92 -0.93
C GLU A 99 15.08 -60.95 0.02
N ASN A 100 13.86 -60.85 -0.50
CA ASN A 100 12.60 -60.75 0.26
C ASN A 100 11.72 -62.03 0.24
N MET A 101 12.29 -63.18 -0.16
CA MET A 101 11.52 -64.42 -0.34
C MET A 101 11.06 -65.07 0.98
N GLU A 102 11.83 -64.95 2.06
CA GLU A 102 11.46 -65.50 3.38
C GLU A 102 10.31 -64.70 4.02
N GLU A 103 10.26 -63.37 3.83
CA GLU A 103 9.22 -62.46 4.37
C GLU A 103 7.86 -62.54 3.65
N ARG A 104 7.77 -63.20 2.48
CA ARG A 104 6.51 -63.38 1.73
C ARG A 104 5.87 -64.75 1.90
N THR A 105 6.29 -65.48 2.92
CA THR A 105 5.79 -66.80 3.25
C THR A 105 4.62 -66.68 4.22
N CYS A 106 3.51 -67.38 3.95
CA CYS A 106 2.38 -67.40 4.87
C CYS A 106 2.79 -68.12 6.18
N PRO A 107 2.66 -67.48 7.35
CA PRO A 107 3.09 -68.07 8.62
C PRO A 107 2.27 -69.32 9.02
N GLU A 108 0.99 -69.36 8.65
CA GLU A 108 0.08 -70.48 8.96
C GLU A 108 0.26 -71.67 8.01
N HIS A 109 0.56 -71.41 6.73
CA HIS A 109 0.53 -72.44 5.69
C HIS A 109 1.90 -72.74 5.06
N GLY A 110 2.95 -72.00 5.44
CA GLY A 110 4.33 -72.19 4.96
C GLY A 110 4.50 -72.02 3.44
N LYS A 111 3.53 -71.41 2.75
CA LYS A 111 3.56 -71.22 1.30
C LYS A 111 4.20 -69.88 0.94
N PRO A 112 5.20 -69.86 0.04
CA PRO A 112 5.64 -68.61 -0.59
C PRO A 112 4.48 -68.06 -1.44
N PHE A 113 4.50 -66.75 -1.73
CA PHE A 113 3.52 -66.04 -2.57
C PHE A 113 2.20 -65.68 -1.86
N MET A 114 2.30 -64.85 -0.81
CA MET A 114 1.14 -64.07 -0.34
C MET A 114 0.78 -63.00 -1.40
N GLU A 115 -0.28 -63.23 -2.16
CA GLU A 115 -0.72 -62.37 -3.28
C GLU A 115 -2.09 -61.70 -3.05
N LEU A 116 -2.70 -61.95 -1.89
CA LEU A 116 -4.03 -61.45 -1.52
C LEU A 116 -3.94 -60.62 -0.24
N PHE A 117 -4.82 -59.63 -0.12
CA PHE A 117 -4.98 -58.79 1.06
C PHE A 117 -6.43 -58.86 1.55
N CYS A 118 -6.62 -59.22 2.82
CA CYS A 118 -7.94 -59.16 3.46
C CYS A 118 -8.10 -57.81 4.16
N ARG A 119 -8.99 -56.93 3.67
CA ARG A 119 -9.22 -55.59 4.24
C ARG A 119 -9.77 -55.64 5.66
N ASP A 120 -10.71 -56.55 5.91
CA ASP A 120 -11.40 -56.67 7.20
C ASP A 120 -10.43 -57.02 8.35
N HIS A 121 -9.34 -57.73 8.03
CA HIS A 121 -8.31 -58.13 8.98
C HIS A 121 -7.00 -57.35 8.78
N SER A 122 -6.94 -56.47 7.77
CA SER A 122 -5.76 -55.70 7.37
C SER A 122 -4.47 -56.52 7.29
N GLN A 123 -4.53 -57.70 6.66
CA GLN A 123 -3.42 -58.65 6.60
C GLN A 123 -3.22 -59.26 5.21
N LEU A 124 -1.97 -59.62 4.90
CA LEU A 124 -1.60 -60.42 3.72
C LEU A 124 -2.01 -61.88 3.96
N ILE A 125 -2.61 -62.51 2.95
CA ILE A 125 -3.05 -63.91 3.03
C ILE A 125 -2.60 -64.68 1.78
N CYS A 126 -2.44 -66.00 1.91
CA CYS A 126 -2.22 -66.89 0.77
C CYS A 126 -3.55 -67.49 0.26
N ILE A 127 -3.50 -68.20 -0.87
CA ILE A 127 -4.70 -68.84 -1.44
C ILE A 127 -5.35 -69.87 -0.51
N GLN A 128 -4.58 -70.49 0.39
CA GLN A 128 -5.10 -71.49 1.31
C GLN A 128 -5.90 -70.86 2.48
N CYS A 129 -5.52 -69.64 2.90
CA CYS A 129 -6.28 -68.83 3.85
C CYS A 129 -7.65 -68.38 3.29
N PHE A 130 -7.82 -68.38 1.96
CA PHE A 130 -9.04 -67.88 1.31
C PHE A 130 -10.32 -68.57 1.84
N SER A 131 -10.26 -69.88 2.11
CA SER A 131 -11.41 -70.64 2.63
C SER A 131 -11.90 -70.11 3.98
N ALA A 132 -10.98 -69.73 4.87
CA ALA A 132 -11.30 -69.12 6.16
C ALA A 132 -11.75 -67.65 6.03
N HIS A 133 -11.35 -66.97 4.94
CA HIS A 133 -11.69 -65.57 4.67
C HIS A 133 -12.78 -65.39 3.59
N GLN A 134 -13.48 -66.44 3.17
CA GLN A 134 -14.36 -66.40 1.98
C GLN A 134 -15.48 -65.36 2.06
N LYS A 135 -15.89 -64.97 3.27
CA LYS A 135 -16.92 -63.94 3.53
C LYS A 135 -16.35 -62.54 3.77
N HIS A 136 -15.03 -62.38 3.73
CA HIS A 136 -14.35 -61.11 3.97
C HIS A 136 -14.05 -60.36 2.67
N ASN A 137 -13.78 -59.07 2.79
CA ASN A 137 -13.34 -58.26 1.66
C ASN A 137 -11.86 -58.56 1.31
N ILE A 138 -11.68 -59.49 0.37
CA ILE A 138 -10.37 -59.90 -0.14
C ILE A 138 -10.13 -59.25 -1.51
N VAL A 139 -8.96 -58.61 -1.66
CA VAL A 139 -8.50 -58.01 -2.91
C VAL A 139 -7.11 -58.52 -3.27
N THR A 140 -6.68 -58.34 -4.52
CA THR A 140 -5.28 -58.61 -4.90
C THR A 140 -4.36 -57.55 -4.30
N LEU A 141 -3.07 -57.85 -4.12
CA LEU A 141 -2.11 -56.82 -3.70
C LEU A 141 -2.04 -55.66 -4.69
N MET A 142 -2.19 -55.94 -5.98
CA MET A 142 -2.17 -54.90 -7.00
C MET A 142 -3.34 -53.93 -6.83
N ASP A 143 -4.54 -54.44 -6.58
CA ASP A 143 -5.73 -53.60 -6.39
C ASP A 143 -5.65 -52.84 -5.06
N GLN A 144 -5.16 -53.47 -3.99
CA GLN A 144 -4.91 -52.77 -2.72
C GLN A 144 -3.90 -51.62 -2.89
N CYS A 145 -2.80 -51.85 -3.60
CA CYS A 145 -1.80 -50.82 -3.88
C CYS A 145 -2.38 -49.69 -4.75
N LYS A 146 -3.15 -50.02 -5.79
CA LYS A 146 -3.81 -49.02 -6.66
C LYS A 146 -4.79 -48.16 -5.87
N ASP A 147 -5.62 -48.77 -5.02
CA ASP A 147 -6.59 -48.05 -4.21
C ASP A 147 -5.91 -47.13 -3.20
N GLN A 148 -4.89 -47.62 -2.48
CA GLN A 148 -4.10 -46.79 -1.56
C GLN A 148 -3.37 -45.65 -2.27
N GLN A 149 -2.81 -45.92 -3.46
CA GLN A 149 -2.16 -44.91 -4.28
C GLN A 149 -3.18 -43.85 -4.73
N SER A 150 -4.37 -44.26 -5.16
CA SER A 150 -5.43 -43.35 -5.60
C SER A 150 -5.98 -42.51 -4.45
N GLU A 151 -6.20 -43.10 -3.27
CA GLU A 151 -6.67 -42.37 -2.08
C GLU A 151 -5.64 -41.32 -1.64
N LEU A 152 -4.36 -41.68 -1.62
CA LEU A 152 -3.29 -40.75 -1.27
C LEU A 152 -3.18 -39.63 -2.31
N GLN A 153 -3.28 -39.95 -3.61
CA GLN A 153 -3.28 -38.95 -4.68
C GLN A 153 -4.46 -37.99 -4.56
N GLN A 154 -5.66 -38.48 -4.26
CA GLN A 154 -6.83 -37.64 -4.03
C GLN A 154 -6.59 -36.70 -2.83
N LYS A 155 -6.09 -37.23 -1.71
CA LYS A 155 -5.76 -36.42 -0.53
C LYS A 155 -4.73 -35.33 -0.84
N ILE A 156 -3.70 -35.64 -1.64
CA ILE A 156 -2.72 -34.65 -2.10
C ILE A 156 -3.41 -33.57 -2.93
N GLN A 157 -4.21 -33.96 -3.92
CA GLN A 157 -4.92 -33.03 -4.80
C GLN A 157 -5.86 -32.09 -4.03
N GLU A 158 -6.61 -32.60 -3.05
CA GLU A 158 -7.48 -31.80 -2.19
C GLU A 158 -6.70 -30.72 -1.41
N ARG A 159 -5.50 -31.07 -0.92
CA ARG A 159 -4.64 -30.14 -0.18
C ARG A 159 -4.00 -29.11 -1.09
N GLU A 160 -3.61 -29.50 -2.31
CA GLU A 160 -3.11 -28.57 -3.33
C GLU A 160 -4.18 -27.54 -3.74
N VAL A 161 -5.42 -28.00 -3.95
CA VAL A 161 -6.56 -27.09 -4.22
C VAL A 161 -6.79 -26.15 -3.03
N LYS A 162 -6.72 -26.66 -1.79
CA LYS A 162 -6.88 -25.81 -0.61
C LYS A 162 -5.77 -24.76 -0.46
N ILE A 163 -4.54 -25.10 -0.82
CA ILE A 163 -3.42 -24.15 -0.86
C ILE A 163 -3.72 -23.04 -1.88
N GLN A 164 -4.19 -23.39 -3.08
CA GLN A 164 -4.56 -22.40 -4.10
C GLN A 164 -5.69 -21.48 -3.65
N GLU A 165 -6.71 -22.03 -2.99
CA GLU A 165 -7.82 -21.24 -2.41
C GLU A 165 -7.30 -20.22 -1.37
N LEU A 166 -6.43 -20.67 -0.45
CA LEU A 166 -5.84 -19.82 0.58
C LEU A 166 -4.95 -18.72 -0.03
N GLN A 167 -4.14 -19.06 -1.04
CA GLN A 167 -3.31 -18.10 -1.76
C GLN A 167 -4.17 -17.02 -2.42
N ARG A 168 -5.23 -17.42 -3.15
CA ARG A 168 -6.18 -16.48 -3.77
C ARG A 168 -6.85 -15.59 -2.72
N SER A 169 -7.22 -16.13 -1.56
CA SER A 169 -7.83 -15.34 -0.48
C SER A 169 -6.86 -14.27 0.06
N VAL A 170 -5.58 -14.60 0.21
CA VAL A 170 -4.55 -13.65 0.64
C VAL A 170 -4.34 -12.56 -0.40
N GLU A 171 -4.25 -12.93 -1.68
CA GLU A 171 -4.15 -11.98 -2.80
C GLU A 171 -5.34 -11.02 -2.82
N LEU A 172 -6.57 -11.52 -2.74
CA LEU A 172 -7.78 -10.70 -2.71
C LEU A 172 -7.81 -9.77 -1.48
N SER A 173 -7.37 -10.27 -0.31
CA SER A 173 -7.26 -9.45 0.89
C SER A 173 -6.26 -8.30 0.70
N GLN A 174 -5.14 -8.55 0.02
CA GLN A 174 -4.15 -7.54 -0.29
C GLN A 174 -4.71 -6.50 -1.27
N GLU A 175 -5.35 -6.93 -2.35
CA GLU A 175 -5.99 -6.03 -3.32
C GLU A 175 -7.06 -5.14 -2.67
N ASN A 176 -7.84 -5.70 -1.74
CA ASN A 176 -8.83 -4.93 -0.98
C ASN A 176 -8.15 -3.88 -0.09
N ALA A 177 -7.09 -4.26 0.64
CA ALA A 177 -6.35 -3.32 1.50
C ALA A 177 -5.71 -2.19 0.68
N ASP A 178 -5.13 -2.51 -0.48
CA ASP A 178 -4.50 -1.52 -1.36
C ASP A 178 -5.53 -0.56 -1.95
N ARG A 179 -6.72 -1.05 -2.32
CA ARG A 179 -7.83 -0.21 -2.79
C ARG A 179 -8.29 0.76 -1.71
N GLU A 180 -8.58 0.26 -0.50
CA GLU A 180 -9.00 1.10 0.64
C GLU A 180 -7.95 2.16 0.98
N MET A 181 -6.67 1.78 0.97
CA MET A 181 -5.57 2.70 1.23
C MET A 181 -5.50 3.80 0.17
N LYS A 182 -5.62 3.44 -1.11
CA LYS A 182 -5.60 4.40 -2.20
C LYS A 182 -6.75 5.39 -2.10
N GLU A 183 -7.98 4.90 -1.92
CA GLU A 183 -9.17 5.74 -1.80
C GLU A 183 -9.07 6.68 -0.58
N GLY A 184 -8.62 6.16 0.57
CA GLY A 184 -8.40 6.96 1.77
C GLY A 184 -7.37 8.06 1.56
N VAL A 185 -6.21 7.73 0.97
CA VAL A 185 -5.14 8.70 0.68
C VAL A 185 -5.62 9.77 -0.29
N GLU A 186 -6.33 9.40 -1.36
CA GLU A 186 -6.91 10.34 -2.31
C GLU A 186 -7.88 11.31 -1.63
N PHE A 187 -8.80 10.80 -0.80
CA PHE A 187 -9.76 11.62 -0.06
C PHE A 187 -9.09 12.62 0.89
N PHE A 188 -8.11 12.19 1.69
CA PHE A 188 -7.41 13.09 2.61
C PHE A 188 -6.57 14.14 1.88
N ASN A 189 -5.90 13.76 0.78
CA ASN A 189 -5.21 14.71 -0.09
C ASN A 189 -6.16 15.81 -0.61
N ASP A 190 -7.38 15.42 -0.96
CA ASP A 190 -8.40 16.31 -1.44
C ASP A 190 -8.94 17.30 -0.39
N LEU A 191 -9.00 16.86 0.88
CA LEU A 191 -9.28 17.74 2.01
C LEU A 191 -8.12 18.71 2.26
N MET A 192 -6.88 18.22 2.30
CA MET A 192 -5.69 19.05 2.49
C MET A 192 -5.57 20.13 1.41
N LYS A 193 -5.82 19.76 0.14
CA LYS A 193 -5.88 20.71 -0.98
C LYS A 193 -6.94 21.79 -0.78
N SER A 194 -8.10 21.43 -0.24
CA SER A 194 -9.20 22.37 0.05
C SER A 194 -8.81 23.38 1.13
N VAL A 195 -8.13 22.91 2.19
CA VAL A 195 -7.57 23.76 3.27
C VAL A 195 -6.52 24.70 2.71
N GLN A 196 -5.55 24.18 1.93
CA GLN A 196 -4.46 24.96 1.35
C GLN A 196 -4.99 26.08 0.43
N GLN A 197 -5.96 25.76 -0.43
CA GLN A 197 -6.60 26.75 -1.28
C GLN A 197 -7.29 27.86 -0.47
N SER A 198 -7.98 27.51 0.63
CA SER A 198 -8.61 28.50 1.49
C SER A 198 -7.58 29.40 2.16
N LEU A 199 -6.47 28.82 2.64
CA LEU A 199 -5.34 29.57 3.20
C LEU A 199 -4.77 30.58 2.18
N ASP A 200 -4.56 30.14 0.94
CA ASP A 200 -4.03 31.02 -0.11
C ASP A 200 -5.00 32.12 -0.50
N GLN A 201 -6.30 31.82 -0.56
CA GLN A 201 -7.36 32.82 -0.79
C GLN A 201 -7.43 33.84 0.34
N PHE A 202 -7.33 33.40 1.59
CA PHE A 202 -7.28 34.27 2.77
C PHE A 202 -6.09 35.24 2.70
N LYS A 203 -4.87 34.72 2.46
CA LYS A 203 -3.65 35.54 2.32
C LYS A 203 -3.79 36.58 1.20
N LYS A 204 -4.29 36.16 0.02
CA LYS A 204 -4.55 37.05 -1.11
C LYS A 204 -5.54 38.15 -0.77
N SER A 205 -6.62 37.83 -0.05
CA SER A 205 -7.65 38.81 0.36
C SER A 205 -7.10 39.88 1.30
N ILE A 206 -6.25 39.50 2.26
CA ILE A 206 -5.58 40.44 3.16
C ILE A 206 -4.61 41.33 2.38
N ASN A 207 -3.73 40.73 1.59
CA ASN A 207 -2.71 41.46 0.83
C ASN A 207 -3.31 42.44 -0.16
N LYS A 208 -4.38 42.04 -0.87
CA LYS A 208 -5.09 42.92 -1.81
C LYS A 208 -5.64 44.17 -1.12
N LYS A 209 -6.37 44.01 -0.01
CA LYS A 209 -6.92 45.17 0.71
C LYS A 209 -5.84 46.06 1.31
N HIS A 210 -4.74 45.47 1.78
CA HIS A 210 -3.61 46.26 2.26
C HIS A 210 -2.96 47.06 1.12
N HIS A 211 -2.78 46.43 -0.05
CA HIS A 211 -2.24 47.09 -1.24
C HIS A 211 -3.13 48.24 -1.72
N ASP A 212 -4.45 48.06 -1.75
CA ASP A 212 -5.40 49.11 -2.17
C ASP A 212 -5.30 50.35 -1.27
N VAL A 213 -5.21 50.15 0.05
CA VAL A 213 -5.03 51.23 1.04
C VAL A 213 -3.68 51.92 0.86
N LYS A 214 -2.61 51.14 0.67
CA LYS A 214 -1.26 51.67 0.42
C LYS A 214 -1.23 52.53 -0.85
N LYS A 215 -1.81 52.04 -1.94
CA LYS A 215 -1.87 52.76 -3.22
C LYS A 215 -2.63 54.08 -3.09
N LYS A 216 -3.75 54.09 -2.36
CA LYS A 216 -4.50 55.33 -2.09
C LYS A 216 -3.64 56.34 -1.29
N ALA A 217 -2.93 55.87 -0.27
CA ALA A 217 -2.04 56.72 0.52
C ALA A 217 -0.87 57.29 -0.31
N GLU A 218 -0.25 56.47 -1.16
CA GLU A 218 0.86 56.90 -2.02
C GLU A 218 0.46 58.02 -2.98
N VAL A 219 -0.75 57.96 -3.56
CA VAL A 219 -1.29 59.01 -4.43
C VAL A 219 -1.44 60.32 -3.65
N LEU A 220 -2.12 60.29 -2.50
CA LEU A 220 -2.36 61.50 -1.70
C LEU A 220 -1.05 62.11 -1.18
N ILE A 221 -0.11 61.28 -0.72
CA ILE A 221 1.21 61.75 -0.27
C ILE A 221 1.95 62.43 -1.41
N LYS A 222 1.88 61.89 -2.64
CA LYS A 222 2.53 62.49 -3.80
C LYS A 222 1.93 63.86 -4.15
N GLU A 223 0.62 63.98 -4.12
CA GLU A 223 -0.07 65.24 -4.40
C GLU A 223 0.25 66.31 -3.33
N ILE A 224 0.19 65.94 -2.04
CA ILE A 224 0.56 66.82 -0.93
C ILE A 224 2.02 67.26 -1.04
N LYS A 225 2.95 66.35 -1.36
CA LYS A 225 4.37 66.69 -1.56
C LYS A 225 4.54 67.70 -2.71
N SER A 226 3.82 67.52 -3.80
CA SER A 226 3.86 68.46 -4.93
C SER A 226 3.35 69.84 -4.53
N GLU A 227 2.26 69.92 -3.76
CA GLU A 227 1.71 71.18 -3.26
C GLU A 227 2.68 71.88 -2.30
N ILE A 228 3.32 71.11 -1.39
CA ILE A 228 4.38 71.62 -0.51
C ILE A 228 5.54 72.20 -1.32
N SER A 229 5.98 71.56 -2.41
CA SER A 229 7.07 72.08 -3.24
C SER A 229 6.70 73.43 -3.90
N VAL A 230 5.47 73.59 -4.40
CA VAL A 230 4.99 74.86 -4.96
C VAL A 230 4.94 75.95 -3.88
N LEU A 231 4.44 75.62 -2.69
CA LEU A 231 4.40 76.54 -1.55
C LEU A 231 5.81 76.97 -1.11
N GLN A 232 6.74 76.03 -0.98
CA GLN A 232 8.13 76.30 -0.63
C GLN A 232 8.82 77.19 -1.68
N GLN A 233 8.56 76.96 -2.97
CA GLN A 233 9.09 77.81 -4.04
C GLN A 233 8.56 79.24 -3.95
N ARG A 234 7.25 79.41 -3.74
CA ARG A 234 6.65 80.74 -3.57
C ARG A 234 7.21 81.45 -2.33
N GLN A 235 7.37 80.72 -1.22
CA GLN A 235 7.99 81.25 0.00
C GLN A 235 9.42 81.73 -0.23
N ALA A 236 10.25 80.96 -0.94
CA ALA A 236 11.62 81.34 -1.25
C ALA A 236 11.70 82.61 -2.11
N GLN A 237 10.85 82.72 -3.14
CA GLN A 237 10.76 83.93 -3.96
C GLN A 237 10.34 85.17 -3.14
N MET A 238 9.38 84.99 -2.24
CA MET A 238 8.95 86.05 -1.31
C MET A 238 10.09 86.48 -0.38
N GLN A 239 10.87 85.54 0.16
CA GLN A 239 12.01 85.84 1.04
C GLN A 239 13.10 86.65 0.32
N VAL A 240 13.42 86.31 -0.94
CA VAL A 240 14.41 87.05 -1.73
C VAL A 240 13.98 88.50 -1.92
N MET A 241 12.71 88.73 -2.30
CA MET A 241 12.19 90.08 -2.55
C MET A 241 11.97 90.90 -1.27
N TRP A 242 11.63 90.22 -0.16
CA TRP A 242 11.60 90.85 1.15
C TRP A 242 13.00 91.33 1.59
N SER A 243 14.02 90.52 1.34
CA SER A 243 15.41 90.83 1.75
C SER A 243 16.05 91.95 0.92
N SER A 244 15.46 92.31 -0.22
CA SER A 244 15.93 93.41 -1.07
C SER A 244 15.28 94.76 -0.75
N ASP A 245 14.45 94.85 0.30
CA ASP A 245 13.66 96.05 0.67
C ASP A 245 12.77 96.61 -0.47
N ASP A 246 12.43 95.78 -1.46
CA ASP A 246 11.61 96.16 -2.61
C ASP A 246 10.12 95.84 -2.35
N TYR A 247 9.58 96.54 -1.36
CA TYR A 247 8.22 96.33 -0.87
C TYR A 247 7.14 96.64 -1.92
N TYR A 248 7.42 97.58 -2.85
CA TYR A 248 6.50 97.92 -3.93
C TYR A 248 6.30 96.72 -4.88
N ASN A 249 7.39 96.14 -5.38
CA ASN A 249 7.30 94.98 -6.28
C ASN A 249 6.79 93.72 -5.56
N PHE A 250 7.04 93.59 -4.25
CA PHE A 250 6.47 92.53 -3.43
C PHE A 250 4.94 92.57 -3.43
N VAL A 251 4.35 93.73 -3.12
CA VAL A 251 2.89 93.91 -3.11
C VAL A 251 2.32 93.67 -4.51
N GLN A 252 2.97 94.21 -5.56
CA GLN A 252 2.55 94.01 -6.95
C GLN A 252 2.57 92.52 -7.38
N THR A 253 3.51 91.74 -6.85
CA THR A 253 3.71 90.35 -7.26
C THR A 253 2.94 89.34 -6.43
N PHE A 254 2.84 89.52 -5.11
CA PHE A 254 2.30 88.50 -4.21
C PHE A 254 0.96 88.86 -3.57
N ALA A 255 0.64 90.15 -3.43
CA ALA A 255 -0.63 90.60 -2.84
C ALA A 255 -1.69 90.89 -3.91
N LEU A 256 -1.30 91.50 -5.04
CA LEU A 256 -2.23 91.83 -6.13
C LEU A 256 -2.47 90.66 -7.11
N LYS A 257 -1.65 89.60 -7.08
CA LYS A 257 -1.84 88.38 -7.89
C LYS A 257 -2.35 87.22 -7.03
N PRO A 258 -3.35 86.46 -7.52
CA PRO A 258 -3.93 85.36 -6.76
C PRO A 258 -2.90 84.27 -6.42
N ALA A 259 -3.06 83.64 -5.25
CA ALA A 259 -2.30 82.46 -4.88
C ALA A 259 -2.65 81.27 -5.79
N PRO A 260 -1.75 80.29 -5.99
CA PRO A 260 -2.11 79.04 -6.64
C PRO A 260 -3.30 78.41 -5.91
N LYS A 261 -4.21 77.82 -6.68
CA LYS A 261 -5.34 77.10 -6.13
C LYS A 261 -4.80 75.87 -5.38
N MET A 262 -5.11 75.79 -4.09
CA MET A 262 -4.70 74.70 -3.21
C MET A 262 -5.85 73.74 -2.96
N ASN A 263 -5.52 72.48 -2.69
CA ASN A 263 -6.51 71.47 -2.36
C ASN A 263 -6.92 71.56 -0.90
N ASP A 264 -8.19 71.24 -0.61
CA ASP A 264 -8.69 71.15 0.77
C ASP A 264 -8.40 69.76 1.34
N TRP A 265 -7.24 69.62 1.99
CA TRP A 265 -6.78 68.36 2.57
C TRP A 265 -7.53 67.94 3.84
N THR A 266 -8.41 68.78 4.39
CA THR A 266 -9.12 68.45 5.65
C THR A 266 -10.16 67.34 5.48
N LYS A 267 -10.62 67.10 4.24
CA LYS A 267 -11.65 66.11 3.90
C LYS A 267 -11.07 64.79 3.37
N GLU A 268 -9.81 64.80 2.96
CA GLU A 268 -9.09 63.66 2.39
C GLU A 268 -8.48 62.81 3.52
N SER A 269 -8.93 61.57 3.68
CA SER A 269 -8.39 60.65 4.69
C SER A 269 -8.23 59.22 4.17
N VAL A 270 -7.13 58.59 4.58
CA VAL A 270 -6.91 57.15 4.41
C VAL A 270 -7.18 56.46 5.73
N ARG A 271 -8.32 55.78 5.82
CA ARG A 271 -8.69 55.01 7.01
C ARG A 271 -7.96 53.67 7.03
N ALA A 272 -7.34 53.34 8.16
CA ALA A 272 -6.78 52.01 8.39
C ALA A 272 -7.92 50.97 8.44
N PRO A 273 -7.88 49.92 7.60
CA PRO A 273 -8.90 48.89 7.63
C PRO A 273 -8.74 47.99 8.85
N THR A 274 -9.87 47.50 9.39
CA THR A 274 -9.83 46.41 10.37
C THR A 274 -9.70 45.07 9.64
N TYR A 275 -8.79 44.22 10.15
CA TYR A 275 -8.62 42.83 9.67
C TYR A 275 -9.25 41.80 10.63
N HIS A 276 -9.76 42.28 11.76
CA HIS A 276 -10.42 41.45 12.78
C HIS A 276 -11.59 40.64 12.19
N GLY A 277 -11.77 39.41 12.71
CA GLY A 277 -12.85 38.50 12.29
C GLY A 277 -12.66 37.78 10.95
N ARG A 278 -11.67 38.16 10.13
CA ARG A 278 -11.50 37.57 8.79
C ARG A 278 -11.08 36.11 8.79
N VAL A 279 -10.30 35.70 9.78
CA VAL A 279 -9.93 34.29 9.96
C VAL A 279 -11.19 33.47 10.26
N ALA A 280 -12.05 33.96 11.16
CA ALA A 280 -13.30 33.28 11.51
C ALA A 280 -14.22 33.11 10.29
N ILE A 281 -14.34 34.15 9.45
CA ILE A 281 -15.08 34.07 8.19
C ILE A 281 -14.48 33.02 7.27
N ALA A 282 -13.16 33.07 7.02
CA ALA A 282 -12.49 32.15 6.10
C ALA A 282 -12.59 30.67 6.55
N VAL A 283 -12.46 30.41 7.85
CA VAL A 283 -12.61 29.07 8.42
C VAL A 283 -14.05 28.59 8.32
N SER A 284 -15.03 29.44 8.65
CA SER A 284 -16.46 29.10 8.54
C SER A 284 -16.84 28.76 7.10
N GLU A 285 -16.36 29.54 6.13
CA GLU A 285 -16.58 29.27 4.71
C GLU A 285 -15.91 27.98 4.24
N LEU A 286 -14.67 27.71 4.65
CA LEU A 286 -13.98 26.46 4.35
C LEU A 286 -14.76 25.25 4.88
N GLN A 287 -15.19 25.31 6.14
CA GLN A 287 -15.91 24.23 6.79
C GLN A 287 -17.24 23.94 6.09
N VAL A 288 -18.08 24.97 5.92
CA VAL A 288 -19.44 24.81 5.40
C VAL A 288 -19.44 24.50 3.90
N LYS A 289 -18.60 25.18 3.11
CA LYS A 289 -18.68 25.10 1.64
C LYS A 289 -17.79 24.02 1.02
N LYS A 290 -16.72 23.59 1.70
CA LYS A 290 -15.75 22.65 1.10
C LYS A 290 -15.59 21.36 1.90
N ILE A 291 -15.38 21.44 3.22
CA ILE A 291 -15.04 20.26 4.03
C ILE A 291 -16.28 19.43 4.33
N ASN A 292 -17.33 20.03 4.91
CA ASN A 292 -18.54 19.30 5.31
C ASN A 292 -19.23 18.57 4.14
N PRO A 293 -19.38 19.17 2.94
CA PRO A 293 -19.99 18.47 1.81
C PRO A 293 -19.21 17.21 1.41
N LYS A 294 -17.88 17.31 1.31
CA LYS A 294 -17.01 16.18 0.96
C LYS A 294 -17.09 15.04 1.98
N ILE A 295 -17.09 15.37 3.27
CA ILE A 295 -17.22 14.36 4.34
C ILE A 295 -18.59 13.68 4.25
N LYS A 296 -19.66 14.46 4.07
CA LYS A 296 -21.02 13.92 3.97
C LYS A 296 -21.19 13.00 2.77
N GLU A 297 -20.61 13.37 1.63
CA GLU A 297 -20.60 12.56 0.42
C GLU A 297 -19.90 11.21 0.66
N LYS A 298 -18.65 11.21 1.16
CA LYS A 298 -17.92 9.98 1.47
C LYS A 298 -18.69 9.09 2.46
N MET A 299 -19.24 9.66 3.54
CA MET A 299 -20.08 8.89 4.47
C MET A 299 -21.31 8.26 3.83
N THR A 300 -21.92 8.96 2.86
CA THR A 300 -23.10 8.45 2.15
C THR A 300 -22.72 7.29 1.23
N ASP A 301 -21.56 7.37 0.59
CA ASP A 301 -21.09 6.30 -0.29
C ASP A 301 -20.65 5.05 0.48
N GLU A 302 -19.97 5.21 1.62
CA GLU A 302 -19.67 4.11 2.56
C GLU A 302 -20.95 3.40 3.01
N LEU A 303 -21.98 4.17 3.38
CA LEU A 303 -23.27 3.61 3.81
C LEU A 303 -23.94 2.81 2.68
N LYS A 304 -23.93 3.33 1.44
CA LYS A 304 -24.47 2.60 0.28
C LYS A 304 -23.72 1.28 0.05
N GLN A 305 -22.40 1.29 0.19
CA GLN A 305 -21.57 0.10 -0.01
C GLN A 305 -21.80 -0.95 1.09
N ALA A 306 -21.95 -0.52 2.34
CA ALA A 306 -22.33 -1.38 3.45
C ALA A 306 -23.71 -2.03 3.20
N ASN A 307 -24.70 -1.25 2.74
CA ASN A 307 -26.05 -1.73 2.46
C ASN A 307 -26.12 -2.76 1.32
N GLN A 308 -25.16 -2.78 0.38
CA GLN A 308 -25.09 -3.81 -0.66
C GLN A 308 -24.93 -5.22 -0.07
N HIS A 309 -24.25 -5.34 1.07
CA HIS A 309 -23.98 -6.59 1.75
C HIS A 309 -24.88 -6.81 2.99
N ALA A 310 -25.85 -5.91 3.22
CA ALA A 310 -26.79 -6.06 4.32
C ALA A 310 -27.62 -7.33 4.14
N ALA A 311 -27.63 -8.16 5.18
CA ALA A 311 -28.51 -9.32 5.28
C ALA A 311 -29.95 -8.87 5.53
N ASP A 312 -30.90 -9.73 5.15
CA ASP A 312 -32.31 -9.47 5.41
C ASP A 312 -32.56 -9.41 6.92
N VAL A 313 -33.13 -8.29 7.35
CA VAL A 313 -33.58 -8.03 8.71
C VAL A 313 -35.01 -8.51 8.82
N THR A 314 -35.23 -9.39 9.79
CA THR A 314 -36.56 -9.85 10.18
C THR A 314 -36.83 -9.39 11.62
N LEU A 315 -38.08 -9.03 11.90
CA LEU A 315 -38.53 -8.74 13.26
C LEU A 315 -39.22 -9.98 13.80
N ASP A 316 -38.78 -10.43 14.96
CA ASP A 316 -39.45 -11.48 15.71
C ASP A 316 -40.83 -10.96 16.18
N PRO A 317 -41.94 -11.59 15.79
CA PRO A 317 -43.28 -11.07 16.09
C PRO A 317 -43.60 -10.98 17.59
N ASP A 318 -42.95 -11.81 18.42
CA ASP A 318 -43.25 -11.94 19.85
C ASP A 318 -42.43 -10.96 20.71
N THR A 319 -41.27 -10.54 20.22
CA THR A 319 -40.30 -9.73 20.98
C THR A 319 -40.02 -8.35 20.38
N ALA A 320 -40.27 -8.14 19.08
CA ALA A 320 -40.00 -6.87 18.43
C ALA A 320 -41.01 -5.78 18.83
N HIS A 321 -40.49 -4.58 19.09
CA HIS A 321 -41.32 -3.44 19.44
C HIS A 321 -42.22 -3.02 18.27
N ARG A 322 -43.53 -2.86 18.52
CA ARG A 322 -44.59 -2.56 17.51
C ARG A 322 -44.39 -1.31 16.65
N ASN A 323 -43.40 -0.48 16.98
CA ASN A 323 -43.08 0.76 16.26
C ASN A 323 -41.84 0.62 15.38
N LEU A 324 -41.21 -0.55 15.36
CA LEU A 324 -40.13 -0.86 14.43
C LEU A 324 -40.74 -1.29 13.11
N VAL A 325 -40.30 -0.66 12.02
CA VAL A 325 -40.73 -0.97 10.66
C VAL A 325 -39.51 -1.35 9.86
N VAL A 326 -39.61 -2.49 9.16
CA VAL A 326 -38.59 -2.96 8.23
C VAL A 326 -38.81 -2.26 6.88
N SER A 327 -37.73 -1.82 6.23
CA SER A 327 -37.75 -1.26 4.88
C SER A 327 -38.24 -2.28 3.85
N LYS A 328 -38.72 -1.81 2.69
CA LYS A 328 -39.28 -2.70 1.65
C LYS A 328 -38.28 -3.71 1.08
N ASP A 329 -37.00 -3.41 1.13
CA ASP A 329 -35.91 -4.28 0.71
C ASP A 329 -35.41 -5.20 1.83
N ASN A 330 -36.07 -5.19 3.00
CA ASN A 330 -35.70 -5.93 4.21
C ASN A 330 -34.31 -5.62 4.76
N LYS A 331 -33.69 -4.48 4.42
CA LYS A 331 -32.29 -4.21 4.83
C LYS A 331 -32.13 -3.21 5.96
N GLU A 332 -33.16 -2.46 6.29
CA GLU A 332 -33.11 -1.39 7.29
C GLU A 332 -34.31 -1.48 8.23
N VAL A 333 -34.12 -1.07 9.49
CA VAL A 333 -35.19 -0.91 10.46
C VAL A 333 -35.21 0.52 10.94
N PHE A 334 -36.38 1.14 10.91
CA PHE A 334 -36.59 2.50 11.41
C PHE A 334 -37.75 2.56 12.37
N TYR A 335 -37.72 3.57 13.24
CA TYR A 335 -38.78 3.83 14.19
C TYR A 335 -39.89 4.64 13.53
N SER A 336 -41.12 4.13 13.58
CA SER A 336 -42.33 4.80 13.13
C SER A 336 -43.19 5.22 14.31
N ASN A 337 -43.84 6.37 14.19
CA ASN A 337 -44.84 6.81 15.18
C ASN A 337 -46.19 6.07 15.02
N GLN A 338 -46.30 5.17 14.05
CA GLN A 338 -47.48 4.32 13.82
C GLN A 338 -47.15 2.88 14.22
N THR A 339 -47.99 2.28 15.07
CA THR A 339 -47.90 0.88 15.47
C THR A 339 -48.28 -0.04 14.30
N GLN A 340 -47.42 -1.01 13.96
CA GLN A 340 -47.74 -2.09 13.04
C GLN A 340 -48.27 -3.33 13.79
N GLU A 341 -49.18 -4.06 13.16
CA GLU A 341 -49.53 -5.43 13.58
C GLU A 341 -48.53 -6.40 12.97
N LEU A 342 -47.65 -6.97 13.80
CA LEU A 342 -46.77 -8.07 13.39
C LEU A 342 -47.61 -9.36 13.34
N PRO A 343 -47.52 -10.16 12.27
CA PRO A 343 -48.30 -11.39 12.16
C PRO A 343 -47.89 -12.38 13.25
N ASN A 344 -48.81 -12.68 14.17
CA ASN A 344 -48.66 -13.76 15.15
C ASN A 344 -48.55 -15.10 14.42
N THR A 345 -47.35 -15.65 14.24
CA THR A 345 -47.19 -17.08 13.94
C THR A 345 -47.43 -17.90 15.19
N LEU A 346 -48.70 -18.06 15.56
CA LEU A 346 -49.14 -19.23 16.32
C LEU A 346 -49.19 -20.42 15.34
N ILE A 347 -48.04 -21.04 15.07
CA ILE A 347 -48.02 -22.44 14.65
C ILE A 347 -47.61 -23.23 15.89
N GLY A 348 -48.58 -23.91 16.48
CA GLY A 348 -48.44 -24.63 17.74
C GLY A 348 -47.47 -25.80 17.67
N PHE A 349 -46.83 -26.02 18.84
CA PHE A 349 -46.17 -27.20 19.39
C PHE A 349 -45.52 -28.23 18.45
#